data_AF-A0AA39P8G9-F1
#
_entry.id   AF-A0AA39P8G9-F1
#
_cell.length_a   1.000
_cell.length_b   1.000
_cell.length_c   1.000
_cell.angle_alpha   90.00
_cell.angle_beta   90.00
_cell.angle_gamma   90.00
#
_symmetry.space_group_name_H-M   'P 1'
#
loop_
_entity.id
_entity.type
_entity.pdbx_description
1 polymer ?
#
loop_
_entity_poly.entity_id
_entity_poly.type
_entity_poly.pdbx_seq_one_letter_code
_entity_poly.pdbx_strand_id
1 'polypeptide(L)'
;MKDAADKQTAHMEETIQSNIAAARRTGDDKKLKQAVSRKKKIAERSGLEVNAKGTRHRDPDNGPTGKITLPSEPPPLRYPGALVSFEHVSFRYASKKPMSTVVNLVVGALKPTQGTVNLHPRLRMAHFSQHEVEKLTELGTVQPTTTALSYLLQLPSKALNESTARRILGSLGLSGATVSDVPLSKLSGGQKVRVALAVCLVSASGEEAYAAPHLLVLDEVTTHLDTDTITALVDSLRDFEGALLVVTHDRYFMRAVIEGELDDEDDEDRRVYRLVKGQMKLLEGGMRKYEQIAEKASRKVANG
;
A
#
# COMPACT_ATOMS: atom_id res chain seq x y z
N MET A 1 3.79 -8.59 37.81
CA MET A 1 2.48 -8.22 37.24
C MET A 1 2.24 -8.70 35.80
N LYS A 2 3.26 -9.11 35.02
CA LYS A 2 3.07 -9.80 33.72
C LYS A 2 2.38 -11.17 33.85
N ASP A 3 2.77 -11.98 34.84
CA ASP A 3 2.22 -13.33 35.07
C ASP A 3 0.69 -13.42 35.27
N ALA A 4 0.05 -12.37 35.79
CA ALA A 4 -1.39 -12.41 36.03
C ALA A 4 -2.20 -12.13 34.76
N ALA A 5 -1.67 -11.28 33.87
CA ALA A 5 -2.31 -10.96 32.59
C ALA A 5 -2.16 -12.13 31.61
N ASP A 6 -0.98 -12.74 31.54
CA ASP A 6 -0.70 -13.87 30.65
C ASP A 6 -1.50 -15.12 31.07
N LYS A 7 -1.72 -15.33 32.38
CA LYS A 7 -2.60 -16.39 32.88
C LYS A 7 -4.08 -16.15 32.54
N GLN A 8 -4.54 -14.89 32.53
CA GLN A 8 -5.92 -14.57 32.15
C GLN A 8 -6.17 -14.72 30.65
N THR A 9 -5.24 -14.30 29.79
CA THR A 9 -5.34 -14.53 28.33
C THR A 9 -5.29 -16.01 28.00
N ALA A 10 -4.39 -16.79 28.61
CA ALA A 10 -4.32 -18.23 28.41
C ALA A 10 -5.61 -18.96 28.82
N HIS A 11 -6.16 -18.64 30.01
CA HIS A 11 -7.43 -19.22 30.47
C HIS A 11 -8.61 -18.86 29.56
N MET A 12 -8.63 -17.63 29.03
CA MET A 12 -9.66 -17.16 28.12
C MET A 12 -9.55 -17.83 26.73
N GLU A 13 -8.34 -18.07 26.23
CA GLU A 13 -8.10 -18.83 25.00
C GLU A 13 -8.51 -20.29 25.13
N GLU A 14 -8.19 -20.94 26.25
CA GLU A 14 -8.57 -22.33 26.54
C GLU A 14 -10.11 -22.49 26.61
N THR A 15 -10.78 -21.53 27.25
CA THR A 15 -12.25 -21.48 27.31
C THR A 15 -12.87 -21.32 25.92
N ILE A 16 -12.25 -20.53 25.03
CA ILE A 16 -12.74 -20.33 23.66
C ILE A 16 -12.49 -21.56 22.79
N GLN A 17 -11.35 -22.24 22.94
CA GLN A 17 -11.07 -23.48 22.22
C GLN A 17 -12.03 -24.61 22.62
N SER A 18 -12.31 -24.75 23.92
CA SER A 18 -13.29 -25.71 24.41
C SER A 18 -14.69 -25.45 23.84
N ASN A 19 -15.12 -24.18 23.79
CA ASN A 19 -16.40 -23.79 23.20
C ASN A 19 -16.49 -24.04 21.68
N ILE A 20 -15.39 -23.86 20.94
CA ILE A 20 -15.31 -24.19 19.50
C ILE A 20 -15.42 -25.70 19.30
N ALA A 21 -14.72 -26.50 20.12
CA ALA A 21 -14.76 -27.96 20.03
C ALA A 21 -16.15 -28.51 20.38
N ALA A 22 -16.81 -27.96 21.39
CA ALA A 22 -18.18 -28.31 21.76
C ALA A 22 -19.18 -27.95 20.66
N ALA A 23 -19.09 -26.74 20.09
CA ALA A 23 -19.97 -26.31 18.99
C ALA A 23 -19.81 -27.15 17.72
N ARG A 24 -18.60 -27.66 17.43
CA ARG A 24 -18.35 -28.58 16.31
C ARG A 24 -18.96 -29.97 16.53
N ARG A 25 -19.05 -30.46 17.77
CA ARG A 25 -19.71 -31.74 18.09
C ARG A 25 -21.22 -31.66 18.01
N THR A 26 -21.81 -30.49 18.30
CA THR A 26 -23.27 -30.30 18.31
C THR A 26 -23.85 -29.75 17.00
N GLY A 27 -23.01 -29.34 16.04
CA GLY A 27 -23.44 -28.87 14.71
C GLY A 27 -24.10 -27.48 14.72
N ASP A 28 -23.95 -26.69 15.80
CA ASP A 28 -24.66 -25.42 16.01
C ASP A 28 -23.88 -24.25 15.39
N ASP A 29 -24.10 -24.02 14.09
CA ASP A 29 -23.30 -23.15 13.22
C ASP A 29 -23.26 -21.67 13.68
N LYS A 30 -24.30 -21.21 14.39
CA LYS A 30 -24.38 -19.85 14.94
C LYS A 30 -23.40 -19.65 16.11
N LYS A 31 -23.25 -20.64 16.99
CA LYS A 31 -22.30 -20.59 18.11
C LYS A 31 -20.86 -20.73 17.64
N LEU A 32 -20.64 -21.51 16.57
CA LEU A 32 -19.33 -21.65 15.95
C LEU A 32 -18.84 -20.31 15.38
N LYS A 33 -19.69 -19.60 14.62
CA LYS A 33 -19.37 -18.26 14.08
C LYS A 33 -19.10 -17.25 15.20
N GLN A 34 -19.88 -17.30 16.29
CA GLN A 34 -19.69 -16.40 17.44
C GLN A 34 -18.37 -16.66 18.18
N ALA A 35 -17.97 -17.93 18.35
CA ALA A 35 -16.72 -18.30 19.01
C ALA A 35 -15.48 -17.98 18.14
N VAL A 36 -15.57 -18.18 16.82
CA VAL A 36 -14.51 -17.80 15.86
C VAL A 36 -14.33 -16.28 15.80
N SER A 37 -15.42 -15.51 15.82
CA SER A 37 -15.37 -14.04 15.89
C SER A 37 -14.70 -13.55 17.19
N ARG A 38 -15.00 -14.18 18.34
CA ARG A 38 -14.35 -13.86 19.62
C ARG A 38 -12.86 -14.19 19.61
N LYS A 39 -12.45 -15.31 19.00
CA LYS A 39 -11.04 -15.67 18.81
C LYS A 39 -10.30 -14.65 17.94
N LYS A 40 -10.89 -14.21 16.82
CA LYS A 40 -10.32 -13.18 15.93
C LYS A 40 -10.14 -11.84 16.65
N LYS A 41 -11.15 -11.40 17.42
CA LYS A 41 -11.08 -10.16 18.21
C LYS A 41 -10.02 -10.20 19.32
N ILE A 42 -9.71 -11.36 19.88
CA ILE A 42 -8.67 -11.49 20.90
C ILE A 42 -7.27 -11.50 20.25
N ALA A 43 -7.12 -12.16 19.10
CA ALA A 43 -5.88 -12.15 18.33
C ALA A 43 -5.54 -10.74 17.78
N GLU A 44 -6.54 -9.97 17.34
CA GLU A 44 -6.40 -8.55 16.98
C GLU A 44 -6.02 -7.68 18.19
N ARG A 45 -6.48 -8.05 19.39
CA ARG A 45 -6.16 -7.33 20.65
C ARG A 45 -4.78 -7.69 21.22
N SER A 46 -4.21 -8.84 20.88
CA SER A 46 -2.89 -9.29 21.38
C SER A 46 -1.71 -8.79 20.56
N GLY A 47 -1.94 -8.21 19.36
CA GLY A 47 -0.90 -7.67 18.48
C GLY A 47 -0.40 -6.25 18.80
N LEU A 48 -0.85 -5.65 19.92
CA LEU A 48 -0.46 -4.31 20.35
C LEU A 48 0.65 -4.41 21.40
N GLU A 49 1.85 -3.91 21.09
CA GLU A 49 2.97 -3.88 22.04
C GLU A 49 2.64 -3.02 23.27
N VAL A 50 2.88 -3.57 24.46
CA VAL A 50 2.76 -2.87 25.74
C VAL A 50 4.14 -2.45 26.24
N ASN A 51 4.30 -1.16 26.52
CA ASN A 51 5.52 -0.62 27.13
C ASN A 51 5.60 -0.98 28.62
N ALA A 52 6.79 -0.89 29.22
CA ALA A 52 7.16 -1.44 30.54
C ALA A 52 6.30 -1.00 31.76
N LYS A 53 5.37 -0.06 31.62
CA LYS A 53 4.48 0.44 32.70
C LYS A 53 3.00 0.04 32.55
N GLY A 54 2.63 -0.82 31.60
CA GLY A 54 1.32 -1.48 31.57
C GLY A 54 0.13 -0.58 31.21
N THR A 55 0.34 0.68 30.84
CA THR A 55 -0.69 1.56 30.30
C THR A 55 -0.85 1.37 28.80
N ARG A 56 -2.07 1.02 28.37
CA ARG A 56 -2.48 1.02 26.95
C ARG A 56 -2.76 2.46 26.55
N HIS A 57 -1.89 3.07 25.74
CA HIS A 57 -2.22 4.34 25.12
C HIS A 57 -2.87 4.07 23.76
N ARG A 58 -4.13 4.47 23.62
CA ARG A 58 -4.62 4.96 22.33
C ARG A 58 -4.16 6.41 22.30
N ASP A 59 -3.28 6.77 21.37
CA ASP A 59 -2.82 8.15 21.23
C ASP A 59 -4.04 9.08 21.14
N PRO A 60 -4.21 10.03 22.06
CA PRO A 60 -5.36 10.94 22.07
C PRO A 60 -5.40 11.90 20.87
N ASP A 61 -4.28 11.99 20.13
CA ASP A 61 -4.05 12.98 19.08
C ASP A 61 -4.11 12.38 17.66
N ASN A 62 -4.50 11.11 17.52
CA ASN A 62 -4.77 10.53 16.21
C ASN A 62 -6.10 11.08 15.70
N GLY A 63 -6.03 12.10 14.84
CA GLY A 63 -7.11 12.43 13.90
C GLY A 63 -7.58 11.19 13.14
N PRO A 64 -8.72 11.24 12.42
CA PRO A 64 -9.36 10.07 11.85
C PRO A 64 -8.34 9.19 11.11
N THR A 65 -8.14 7.97 11.61
CA THR A 65 -7.08 7.05 11.20
C THR A 65 -7.22 6.54 9.76
N GLY A 66 -8.26 6.95 9.03
CA GLY A 66 -8.55 6.50 7.67
C GLY A 66 -8.70 7.63 6.64
N LYS A 67 -8.00 8.76 6.76
CA LYS A 67 -8.02 9.77 5.69
C LYS A 67 -6.78 9.68 4.81
N ILE A 68 -6.96 9.15 3.60
CA ILE A 68 -6.02 9.28 2.48
C ILE A 68 -6.81 9.89 1.32
N THR A 69 -6.29 10.99 0.78
CA THR A 69 -6.83 11.65 -0.39
C THR A 69 -5.66 12.06 -1.27
N LEU A 70 -5.52 11.35 -2.38
CA LEU A 70 -4.59 11.61 -3.46
C LEU A 70 -5.23 12.63 -4.41
N PRO A 71 -4.43 13.48 -5.07
CA PRO A 71 -4.93 14.28 -6.18
C PRO A 71 -5.43 13.33 -7.29
N SER A 72 -6.68 13.51 -7.73
CA SER A 72 -7.38 12.61 -8.64
C SER A 72 -7.09 12.88 -10.11
N GLU A 73 -7.17 14.14 -10.52
CA GLU A 73 -7.15 14.51 -11.94
C GLU A 73 -5.76 15.02 -12.37
N PRO A 74 -5.09 14.32 -13.31
CA PRO A 74 -3.87 14.82 -13.91
C PRO A 74 -4.18 15.93 -14.93
N PRO A 75 -3.31 16.93 -15.08
CA PRO A 75 -3.49 17.99 -16.05
C PRO A 75 -3.44 17.40 -17.47
N PRO A 76 -4.08 18.08 -18.42
CA PRO A 76 -4.14 17.58 -19.78
C PRO A 76 -2.75 17.53 -20.41
N LEU A 77 -2.48 16.43 -21.10
CA LEU A 77 -1.32 16.32 -21.98
C LEU A 77 -1.51 17.24 -23.19
N ARG A 78 -0.46 17.95 -23.59
CA ARG A 78 -0.52 18.87 -24.74
C ARG A 78 -0.81 18.18 -26.07
N TYR A 79 -0.53 16.89 -26.17
CA TYR A 79 -0.81 16.07 -27.34
C TYR A 79 -1.20 14.66 -26.89
N PRO A 80 -2.08 13.98 -27.64
CA PRO A 80 -2.47 12.61 -27.34
C PRO A 80 -1.30 11.65 -27.58
N GLY A 81 -1.22 10.60 -26.78
CA GLY A 81 -0.20 9.56 -26.93
C GLY A 81 -0.19 8.59 -25.75
N ALA A 82 0.51 7.47 -25.93
CA ALA A 82 0.71 6.52 -24.83
C ALA A 82 1.60 7.13 -23.74
N LEU A 83 1.22 6.94 -22.48
CA LEU A 83 2.05 7.34 -21.32
C LEU A 83 3.36 6.55 -21.28
N VAL A 84 3.27 5.25 -21.56
CA VAL A 84 4.39 4.30 -21.66
C VAL A 84 4.14 3.38 -22.85
N SER A 85 5.14 3.21 -23.72
CA SER A 85 5.12 2.25 -24.83
C SER A 85 6.31 1.29 -24.72
N PHE A 86 6.05 0.01 -24.93
CA PHE A 86 7.07 -1.04 -25.00
C PHE A 86 7.12 -1.60 -26.42
N GLU A 87 8.25 -1.46 -27.11
CA GLU A 87 8.44 -1.96 -28.46
C GLU A 87 9.51 -3.05 -28.47
N HIS A 88 9.09 -4.29 -28.74
CA HIS A 88 9.96 -5.47 -28.82
C HIS A 88 10.89 -5.66 -27.61
N VAL A 89 10.40 -5.30 -26.42
CA VAL A 89 11.20 -5.29 -25.21
C VAL A 89 11.50 -6.69 -24.72
N SER A 90 12.78 -7.02 -24.61
CA SER A 90 13.25 -8.23 -23.93
C SER A 90 14.25 -7.87 -22.84
N PHE A 91 14.19 -8.59 -21.73
CA PHE A 91 15.10 -8.38 -20.61
C PHE A 91 15.69 -9.71 -20.14
N ARG A 92 16.99 -9.74 -19.90
CA ARG A 92 17.70 -10.89 -19.34
C ARG A 92 18.25 -10.55 -17.96
N TYR A 93 17.89 -11.33 -16.96
CA TYR A 93 18.41 -11.18 -15.62
C TYR A 93 19.84 -11.70 -15.50
N ALA A 94 20.68 -10.97 -14.75
CA ALA A 94 21.95 -11.50 -14.25
C ALA A 94 21.75 -12.47 -13.07
N SER A 95 20.64 -12.36 -12.32
CA SER A 95 20.32 -13.23 -11.17
C SER A 95 18.80 -13.50 -11.00
N LYS A 96 18.43 -14.53 -10.21
CA LYS A 96 17.04 -15.01 -10.03
C LYS A 96 16.15 -14.13 -9.13
N LYS A 97 16.08 -12.80 -9.31
CA LYS A 97 15.07 -11.97 -8.62
C LYS A 97 14.27 -11.10 -9.61
N PRO A 98 13.06 -11.55 -10.01
CA PRO A 98 12.29 -10.92 -11.09
C PRO A 98 11.05 -10.10 -10.67
N MET A 99 10.87 -9.73 -9.39
CA MET A 99 9.56 -9.20 -8.94
C MET A 99 9.19 -7.79 -9.46
N SER A 100 10.14 -6.86 -9.62
CA SER A 100 9.83 -5.46 -10.01
C SER A 100 10.37 -5.06 -11.39
N THR A 101 10.53 -5.99 -12.34
CA THR A 101 11.19 -5.68 -13.63
C THR A 101 10.42 -4.72 -14.51
N VAL A 102 9.09 -4.85 -14.59
CA VAL A 102 8.26 -3.90 -15.34
C VAL A 102 8.34 -2.52 -14.70
N VAL A 103 8.22 -2.44 -13.37
CA VAL A 103 8.40 -1.19 -12.60
C VAL A 103 9.76 -0.57 -12.92
N ASN A 104 10.84 -1.33 -12.81
CA ASN A 104 12.19 -0.82 -13.04
C ASN A 104 12.42 -0.33 -14.47
N LEU A 105 11.79 -0.96 -15.48
CA LEU A 105 11.82 -0.48 -16.86
C LEU A 105 11.05 0.85 -17.02
N VAL A 106 9.87 0.95 -16.40
CA VAL A 106 9.01 2.15 -16.45
C VAL A 106 9.66 3.34 -15.75
N VAL A 107 10.24 3.11 -14.56
CA VAL A 107 10.91 4.17 -13.78
C VAL A 107 12.32 4.49 -14.29
N GLY A 108 12.79 3.77 -15.32
CA GLY A 108 14.11 3.98 -15.93
C GLY A 108 15.30 3.46 -15.10
N ALA A 109 15.05 2.76 -13.98
CA ALA A 109 16.08 2.10 -13.18
C ALA A 109 16.73 0.91 -13.90
N LEU A 110 16.07 0.39 -14.94
CA LEU A 110 16.55 -0.73 -15.74
C LEU A 110 16.43 -0.39 -17.22
N LYS A 111 17.48 -0.73 -17.99
CA LYS A 111 17.45 -0.62 -19.44
C LYS A 111 17.07 -1.95 -20.06
N PRO A 112 16.21 -1.96 -21.10
CA PRO A 112 15.90 -3.19 -21.82
C PRO A 112 17.16 -3.80 -22.46
N THR A 113 17.22 -5.12 -22.54
CA THR A 113 18.31 -5.82 -23.25
C THR A 113 18.13 -5.73 -24.77
N GLN A 114 16.87 -5.78 -25.23
CA GLN A 114 16.47 -5.47 -26.60
C GLN A 114 15.16 -4.70 -26.59
N GLY A 115 14.88 -3.97 -27.67
CA GLY A 115 13.69 -3.14 -27.78
C GLY A 115 13.83 -1.79 -27.07
N THR A 116 12.74 -1.04 -27.05
CA THR A 116 12.70 0.32 -26.52
C THR A 116 11.51 0.50 -25.57
N VAL A 117 11.75 1.27 -24.51
CA VAL A 117 10.71 1.75 -23.60
C VAL A 117 10.62 3.25 -23.79
N ASN A 118 9.49 3.73 -24.33
CA ASN A 118 9.25 5.13 -24.59
C ASN A 118 8.27 5.68 -23.53
N LEU A 119 8.64 6.77 -22.88
CA LEU A 119 7.77 7.50 -21.96
C LEU A 119 7.26 8.77 -22.65
N HIS A 120 6.02 9.15 -22.36
CA HIS A 120 5.50 10.42 -22.86
C HIS A 120 6.39 11.60 -22.37
N PRO A 121 6.81 12.55 -23.23
CA PRO A 121 7.77 13.59 -22.83
C PRO A 121 7.29 14.53 -21.71
N ARG A 122 5.97 14.65 -21.51
CA ARG A 122 5.36 15.38 -20.40
C ARG A 122 4.79 14.47 -19.30
N LEU A 123 5.16 13.19 -19.30
CA LEU A 123 4.76 12.25 -18.26
C LEU A 123 5.21 12.77 -16.90
N ARG A 124 4.27 12.79 -15.95
CA ARG A 124 4.55 13.07 -14.54
C ARG A 124 4.27 11.77 -13.82
N MET A 125 5.34 11.18 -13.29
CA MET A 125 5.29 9.86 -12.69
C MET A 125 5.60 9.98 -11.22
N ALA A 126 4.71 9.46 -10.38
CA ALA A 126 4.97 9.25 -8.96
C ALA A 126 5.32 7.77 -8.78
N HIS A 127 6.41 7.50 -8.07
CA HIS A 127 6.83 6.13 -7.76
C HIS A 127 6.96 5.97 -6.25
N PHE A 128 6.06 5.18 -5.69
CA PHE A 128 6.17 4.68 -4.32
C PHE A 128 6.91 3.34 -4.33
N SER A 129 7.92 3.25 -3.48
CA SER A 129 8.61 2.00 -3.20
C SER A 129 8.89 1.86 -1.71
N GLN A 130 8.99 0.62 -1.23
CA GLN A 130 9.40 0.32 0.14
C GLN A 130 10.75 0.96 0.52
N HIS A 131 11.64 1.15 -0.45
CA HIS A 131 12.93 1.79 -0.23
C HIS A 131 12.81 3.24 0.29
N GLU A 132 11.77 3.98 -0.10
CA GLU A 132 11.54 5.33 0.46
C GLU A 132 11.21 5.28 1.96
N VAL A 133 10.52 4.24 2.42
CA VAL A 133 10.21 4.04 3.85
C VAL A 133 11.47 3.69 4.66
N GLU A 134 12.34 2.87 4.08
CA GLU A 134 13.64 2.52 4.66
C GLU A 134 14.53 3.77 4.78
N LYS A 135 14.63 4.56 3.70
CA LYS A 135 15.36 5.82 3.67
C LYS A 135 14.87 6.82 4.71
N LEU A 136 13.56 6.95 4.94
CA LEU A 136 13.01 7.76 6.02
C LEU A 136 13.46 7.27 7.40
N THR A 137 13.59 5.95 7.58
CA THR A 137 14.05 5.34 8.84
C THR A 137 15.55 5.60 9.07
N GLU A 138 16.37 5.44 8.04
CA GLU A 138 17.80 5.76 8.08
C GLU A 138 18.00 7.25 8.35
N LEU A 139 17.28 8.12 7.64
CA LEU A 139 17.34 9.57 7.83
C LEU A 139 16.97 9.97 9.26
N GLY A 140 15.92 9.39 9.84
CA GLY A 140 15.56 9.66 11.23
C GLY A 140 16.63 9.23 12.24
N THR A 141 17.48 8.26 11.87
CA THR A 141 18.62 7.82 12.69
C THR A 141 19.80 8.79 12.54
N VAL A 142 20.13 9.20 11.32
CA VAL A 142 21.25 10.10 11.02
C VAL A 142 20.94 11.54 11.43
N GLN A 143 19.69 11.97 11.31
CA GLN A 143 19.19 13.32 11.62
C GLN A 143 18.00 13.24 12.59
N PRO A 144 18.26 13.14 13.91
CA PRO A 144 17.23 12.88 14.92
C PRO A 144 16.19 13.99 15.12
N THR A 145 16.41 15.17 14.55
CA THR A 145 15.53 16.34 14.67
C THR A 145 14.68 16.56 13.42
N THR A 146 14.92 15.82 12.33
CA THR A 146 14.17 15.99 11.08
C THR A 146 12.74 15.50 11.26
N THR A 147 11.78 16.37 10.95
CA THR A 147 10.34 16.09 10.97
C THR A 147 9.82 15.85 9.56
N ALA A 148 8.58 15.35 9.44
CA ALA A 148 7.96 15.12 8.14
C ALA A 148 7.87 16.43 7.32
N LEU A 149 7.48 17.53 7.95
CA LEU A 149 7.40 18.83 7.30
C LEU A 149 8.77 19.33 6.83
N SER A 150 9.76 19.32 7.71
CA SER A 150 11.10 19.80 7.36
C SER A 150 11.71 18.97 6.23
N TYR A 151 11.45 17.65 6.24
CA TYR A 151 11.92 16.77 5.19
C TYR A 151 11.29 17.08 3.83
N LEU A 152 9.97 17.24 3.78
CA LEU A 152 9.27 17.61 2.54
C LEU A 152 9.82 18.92 1.97
N LEU A 153 10.04 19.94 2.80
CA LEU A 153 10.56 21.23 2.38
C LEU A 153 12.00 21.21 1.87
N GLN A 154 12.76 20.15 2.19
CA GLN A 154 14.11 19.94 1.65
C GLN A 154 14.10 19.24 0.28
N LEU A 155 12.96 18.70 -0.16
CA LEU A 155 12.85 18.05 -1.46
C LEU A 155 13.02 19.09 -2.58
N PRO A 156 13.67 18.70 -3.71
CA PRO A 156 13.88 19.60 -4.83
C PRO A 156 12.55 19.85 -5.57
N SER A 157 11.78 20.83 -5.12
CA SER A 157 10.54 21.28 -5.77
C SER A 157 10.41 22.80 -5.70
N LYS A 158 10.33 23.46 -6.86
CA LYS A 158 10.25 24.94 -6.94
C LYS A 158 8.93 25.50 -6.44
N ALA A 159 7.87 24.70 -6.45
CA ALA A 159 6.53 25.14 -6.11
C ALA A 159 6.12 24.77 -4.67
N LEU A 160 6.94 23.98 -3.96
CA LEU A 160 6.61 23.53 -2.62
C LEU A 160 6.89 24.62 -1.58
N ASN A 161 5.85 25.02 -0.86
CA ASN A 161 5.93 25.87 0.32
C ASN A 161 5.34 25.16 1.54
N GLU A 162 5.51 25.74 2.72
CA GLU A 162 5.07 25.13 3.99
C GLU A 162 3.56 24.82 4.00
N SER A 163 2.73 25.75 3.53
CA SER A 163 1.28 25.55 3.48
C SER A 163 0.89 24.39 2.57
N THR A 164 1.56 24.25 1.42
CA THR A 164 1.32 23.14 0.50
C THR A 164 1.85 21.83 1.07
N ALA A 165 3.04 21.81 1.68
CA ALA A 165 3.58 20.62 2.34
C ALA A 165 2.65 20.12 3.46
N ARG A 166 2.13 21.03 4.29
CA ARG A 166 1.13 20.70 5.32
C ARG A 166 -0.18 20.18 4.72
N ARG A 167 -0.63 20.75 3.61
CA ARG A 167 -1.82 20.28 2.88
C ARG A 167 -1.65 18.87 2.34
N ILE A 168 -0.48 18.56 1.76
CA ILE A 168 -0.13 17.22 1.26
C ILE A 168 -0.14 16.20 2.40
N LEU A 169 0.58 16.51 3.48
CA LEU A 169 0.63 15.62 4.65
C LEU A 169 -0.77 15.45 5.27
N GLY A 170 -1.54 16.52 5.36
CA GLY A 170 -2.91 16.51 5.87
C GLY A 170 -3.86 15.67 5.01
N SER A 171 -3.68 15.66 3.68
CA SER A 171 -4.49 14.82 2.79
C SER A 171 -4.19 13.32 2.99
N LEU A 172 -3.02 12.98 3.50
CA LEU A 172 -2.62 11.61 3.86
C LEU A 172 -2.85 11.29 5.35
N GLY A 173 -3.61 12.14 6.05
CA GLY A 173 -3.98 11.93 7.45
C GLY A 173 -2.83 12.17 8.43
N LEU A 174 -1.84 13.01 8.07
CA LEU A 174 -0.80 13.50 8.97
C LEU A 174 -1.02 14.99 9.20
N SER A 175 -1.30 15.40 10.44
CA SER A 175 -1.60 16.80 10.76
C SER A 175 -1.02 17.27 12.09
N GLY A 176 -1.09 18.58 12.34
CA GLY A 176 -0.76 19.17 13.64
C GLY A 176 0.70 19.00 14.07
N ALA A 177 0.89 18.72 15.36
CA ALA A 177 2.19 18.56 15.99
C ALA A 177 2.95 17.34 15.43
N THR A 178 2.26 16.28 15.01
CA THR A 178 2.89 15.08 14.42
C THR A 178 3.75 15.41 13.21
N VAL A 179 3.33 16.39 12.41
CA VAL A 179 4.04 16.78 11.19
C VAL A 179 5.20 17.74 11.47
N SER A 180 5.07 18.57 12.50
CA SER A 180 5.95 19.72 12.74
C SER A 180 6.99 19.45 13.82
N ASP A 181 6.64 18.66 14.84
CA ASP A 181 7.38 18.53 16.10
C ASP A 181 7.86 17.10 16.35
N VAL A 182 7.23 16.09 15.74
CA VAL A 182 7.63 14.69 15.91
C VAL A 182 8.71 14.33 14.89
N PRO A 183 9.90 13.89 15.34
CA PRO A 183 10.94 13.43 14.43
C PRO A 183 10.58 12.16 13.68
N LEU A 184 11.13 12.00 12.47
CA LEU A 184 10.94 10.83 11.61
C LEU A 184 11.26 9.49 12.31
N SER A 185 12.24 9.48 13.21
CA SER A 185 12.61 8.29 14.00
C SER A 185 11.54 7.83 14.97
N LYS A 186 10.63 8.72 15.39
CA LYS A 186 9.53 8.41 16.32
C LYS A 186 8.21 8.10 15.61
N LEU A 187 8.15 8.24 14.28
CA LEU A 187 6.97 7.88 13.52
C LEU A 187 6.79 6.35 13.46
N SER A 188 5.55 5.91 13.59
CA SER A 188 5.17 4.52 13.33
C SER A 188 5.41 4.12 11.87
N GLY A 189 5.44 2.81 11.58
CA GLY A 189 5.58 2.30 10.21
C GLY A 189 4.52 2.88 9.26
N GLY A 190 3.25 2.85 9.64
CA GLY A 190 2.17 3.42 8.83
C GLY A 190 2.27 4.94 8.62
N GLN A 191 2.73 5.69 9.63
CA GLN A 191 3.01 7.12 9.46
C GLN A 191 4.17 7.35 8.48
N LYS A 192 5.22 6.54 8.53
CA LYS A 192 6.32 6.62 7.54
C LYS A 192 5.84 6.28 6.13
N VAL A 193 4.93 5.32 5.96
CA VAL A 193 4.30 5.05 4.64
C VAL A 193 3.56 6.29 4.13
N ARG A 194 2.79 6.97 4.99
CA ARG A 194 2.09 8.21 4.62
C ARG A 194 3.07 9.35 4.27
N VAL A 195 4.18 9.48 4.99
CA VAL A 195 5.24 10.44 4.62
C VAL A 195 5.89 10.06 3.28
N ALA A 196 6.17 8.78 3.05
CA ALA A 196 6.73 8.31 1.78
C ALA A 196 5.76 8.58 0.61
N LEU A 197 4.46 8.34 0.78
CA LEU A 197 3.44 8.73 -0.21
C LEU A 197 3.46 10.24 -0.48
N ALA A 198 3.61 11.09 0.54
CA ALA A 198 3.77 12.53 0.33
C ALA A 198 5.01 12.87 -0.49
N VAL A 199 6.15 12.24 -0.20
CA VAL A 199 7.40 12.41 -0.95
C VAL A 199 7.21 12.03 -2.42
N CYS A 200 6.50 10.94 -2.70
CA CYS A 200 6.18 10.50 -4.07
C CYS A 200 5.34 11.54 -4.81
N LEU A 201 4.30 12.08 -4.18
CA LEU A 201 3.44 13.11 -4.77
C LEU A 201 4.19 14.41 -5.03
N VAL A 202 5.04 14.84 -4.09
CA VAL A 202 5.89 16.03 -4.24
C VAL A 202 6.89 15.83 -5.38
N SER A 203 7.52 14.67 -5.46
CA SER A 203 8.56 14.39 -6.47
C SER A 203 7.99 14.31 -7.89
N ALA A 204 6.71 13.95 -8.04
CA ALA A 204 6.01 13.94 -9.32
C ALA A 204 5.43 15.31 -9.73
N SER A 205 5.27 16.21 -8.76
CA SER A 205 4.76 17.56 -8.94
C SER A 205 5.84 18.43 -9.57
N GLY A 206 5.84 18.57 -10.90
CA GLY A 206 6.82 19.34 -11.67
C GLY A 206 6.87 20.84 -11.31
N GLU A 207 6.37 21.70 -12.18
CA GLU A 207 6.32 23.16 -11.91
C GLU A 207 5.11 23.58 -11.06
N GLU A 208 4.12 22.70 -10.92
CA GLU A 208 2.91 22.91 -10.13
C GLU A 208 2.98 22.06 -8.87
N ALA A 209 2.85 22.66 -7.69
CA ALA A 209 2.81 21.91 -6.45
C ALA A 209 1.45 21.23 -6.28
N TYR A 210 1.47 19.91 -6.02
CA TYR A 210 0.29 19.09 -5.76
C TYR A 210 -0.67 18.97 -6.95
N ALA A 211 -0.15 18.57 -8.09
CA ALA A 211 -0.97 18.17 -9.22
C ALA A 211 -0.87 16.65 -9.40
N ALA A 212 -1.96 16.00 -9.79
CA ALA A 212 -1.98 14.54 -9.86
C ALA A 212 -0.95 14.02 -10.87
N PRO A 213 -0.20 12.95 -10.54
CA PRO A 213 0.67 12.31 -11.53
C PRO A 213 -0.17 11.74 -12.67
N HIS A 214 0.39 11.73 -13.88
CA HIS A 214 -0.21 11.02 -15.01
C HIS A 214 -0.08 9.50 -14.83
N LEU A 215 0.98 9.05 -14.14
CA LEU A 215 1.23 7.65 -13.81
C LEU A 215 1.64 7.53 -12.34
N LEU A 216 0.87 6.79 -11.55
CA LEU A 216 1.20 6.45 -10.17
C LEU A 216 1.62 4.98 -10.10
N VAL A 217 2.88 4.76 -9.72
CA VAL A 217 3.48 3.44 -9.53
C VAL A 217 3.53 3.13 -8.04
N LEU A 218 2.91 2.03 -7.61
CA LEU A 218 2.82 1.60 -6.23
C LEU A 218 3.46 0.21 -6.06
N ASP A 219 4.69 0.15 -5.54
CA ASP A 219 5.39 -1.11 -5.25
C ASP A 219 5.25 -1.48 -3.76
N GLU A 220 4.45 -2.53 -3.49
CA GLU A 220 4.17 -3.10 -2.16
C GLU A 220 3.67 -2.08 -1.12
N VAL A 221 2.84 -1.14 -1.56
CA VAL A 221 2.33 0.00 -0.77
C VAL A 221 1.50 -0.39 0.46
N THR A 222 0.90 -1.59 0.47
CA THR A 222 0.09 -2.08 1.59
C THR A 222 0.94 -2.55 2.77
N THR A 223 2.25 -2.69 2.59
CA THR A 223 3.15 -3.14 3.64
C THR A 223 3.17 -2.13 4.79
N HIS A 224 2.94 -2.61 6.02
CA HIS A 224 2.86 -1.79 7.25
C HIS A 224 1.66 -0.84 7.36
N LEU A 225 0.67 -0.92 6.46
CA LEU A 225 -0.59 -0.20 6.60
C LEU A 225 -1.62 -1.04 7.39
N ASP A 226 -2.43 -0.36 8.20
CA ASP A 226 -3.60 -0.98 8.84
C ASP A 226 -4.77 -1.05 7.85
N THR A 227 -5.79 -1.86 8.17
CA THR A 227 -6.94 -2.10 7.30
C THR A 227 -7.71 -0.82 6.98
N ASP A 228 -7.84 0.10 7.94
CA ASP A 228 -8.54 1.37 7.74
C ASP A 228 -7.78 2.26 6.74
N THR A 229 -6.45 2.31 6.85
CA THR A 229 -5.59 3.07 5.91
C THR A 229 -5.57 2.44 4.53
N ILE A 230 -5.56 1.10 4.43
CA ILE A 230 -5.66 0.39 3.16
C ILE A 230 -7.00 0.74 2.48
N THR A 231 -8.10 0.72 3.22
CA THR A 231 -9.43 1.06 2.68
C THR A 231 -9.46 2.50 2.19
N ALA A 232 -8.94 3.45 2.97
CA ALA A 232 -8.84 4.85 2.57
C ALA A 232 -7.97 5.06 1.30
N LEU A 233 -6.87 4.31 1.18
CA LEU A 233 -6.02 4.34 0.00
C LEU A 233 -6.75 3.77 -1.21
N VAL A 234 -7.47 2.66 -1.07
CA VAL A 234 -8.29 2.06 -2.13
C VAL A 234 -9.32 3.06 -2.63
N ASP A 235 -10.08 3.68 -1.72
CA ASP A 235 -11.12 4.65 -2.07
C ASP A 235 -10.51 5.82 -2.85
N SER A 236 -9.38 6.35 -2.38
CA SER A 236 -8.70 7.43 -3.09
C SER A 236 -8.11 7.02 -4.45
N LEU A 237 -7.76 5.75 -4.65
CA LEU A 237 -7.23 5.25 -5.93
C LEU A 237 -8.34 4.95 -6.93
N ARG A 238 -9.57 4.69 -6.48
CA ARG A 238 -10.74 4.55 -7.35
C ARG A 238 -11.10 5.86 -8.03
N ASP A 239 -10.96 6.96 -7.31
CA ASP A 239 -11.22 8.30 -7.84
C ASP A 239 -10.03 8.85 -8.65
N PHE A 240 -8.95 8.09 -8.83
CA PHE A 240 -7.77 8.55 -9.54
C PHE A 240 -7.91 8.36 -11.06
N GLU A 241 -7.89 9.47 -11.80
CA GLU A 241 -8.13 9.48 -13.25
C GLU A 241 -6.84 9.28 -14.08
N GLY A 242 -5.69 9.19 -13.41
CA GLY A 242 -4.41 8.85 -14.04
C GLY A 242 -4.23 7.34 -14.22
N ALA A 243 -3.10 6.95 -14.82
CA ALA A 243 -2.74 5.54 -14.93
C ALA A 243 -2.15 5.00 -13.63
N LEU A 244 -2.51 3.76 -13.27
CA LEU A 244 -1.98 3.05 -12.11
C LEU A 244 -1.12 1.87 -12.54
N LEU A 245 0.07 1.75 -11.95
CA LEU A 245 0.91 0.55 -12.01
C LEU A 245 1.14 0.03 -10.60
N VAL A 246 0.42 -1.03 -10.22
CA VAL A 246 0.46 -1.59 -8.87
C VAL A 246 1.20 -2.93 -8.87
N VAL A 247 2.14 -3.07 -7.95
CA VAL A 247 2.77 -4.34 -7.58
C VAL A 247 2.39 -4.63 -6.14
N THR A 248 1.67 -5.73 -5.92
CA THR A 248 1.25 -6.12 -4.57
C THR A 248 1.00 -7.62 -4.49
N HIS A 249 1.24 -8.18 -3.31
CA HIS A 249 0.75 -9.50 -2.92
C HIS A 249 -0.64 -9.47 -2.25
N ASP A 250 -1.18 -8.29 -1.96
CA ASP A 250 -2.49 -8.11 -1.34
C ASP A 250 -3.62 -8.26 -2.37
N ARG A 251 -4.28 -9.42 -2.33
CA ARG A 251 -5.40 -9.75 -3.21
C ARG A 251 -6.62 -8.86 -2.98
N TYR A 252 -6.87 -8.46 -1.73
CA TYR A 252 -7.98 -7.57 -1.42
C TYR A 252 -7.74 -6.19 -2.02
N PHE A 253 -6.55 -5.63 -1.81
CA PHE A 253 -6.16 -4.34 -2.39
C PHE A 253 -6.24 -4.35 -3.92
N MET A 254 -5.63 -5.37 -4.55
CA MET A 254 -5.63 -5.50 -6.02
C MET A 254 -7.07 -5.59 -6.56
N ARG A 255 -7.92 -6.40 -5.95
CA ARG A 255 -9.33 -6.51 -6.36
C ARG A 255 -10.09 -5.22 -6.13
N ALA A 256 -9.93 -4.59 -4.98
CA ALA A 256 -10.69 -3.41 -4.61
C ALA A 256 -10.33 -2.19 -5.47
N VAL A 257 -9.06 -2.06 -5.90
CA VAL A 257 -8.59 -1.01 -6.82
C VAL A 257 -8.99 -1.31 -8.27
N ILE A 258 -8.89 -2.56 -8.74
CA ILE A 258 -9.13 -2.91 -10.15
C ILE A 258 -10.60 -3.17 -10.47
N GLU A 259 -11.32 -3.89 -9.60
CA GLU A 259 -12.70 -4.31 -9.85
C GLU A 259 -13.73 -3.40 -9.18
N GLY A 260 -13.36 -2.66 -8.13
CA GLY A 260 -14.34 -1.96 -7.30
C GLY A 260 -15.05 -2.91 -6.32
N GLU A 261 -15.96 -2.38 -5.50
CA GLU A 261 -16.74 -3.18 -4.53
C GLU A 261 -18.06 -3.73 -5.09
N LEU A 262 -18.39 -3.40 -6.34
CA LEU A 262 -19.66 -3.73 -6.97
C LEU A 262 -19.45 -4.70 -8.14
N ASP A 263 -20.37 -5.66 -8.25
CA ASP A 263 -20.53 -6.56 -9.40
C ASP A 263 -21.04 -5.78 -10.63
N ASP A 264 -20.37 -4.68 -10.99
CA ASP A 264 -20.60 -3.98 -12.24
C ASP A 264 -19.92 -4.82 -13.34
N GLU A 265 -20.70 -5.72 -13.94
CA GLU A 265 -20.26 -6.63 -15.00
C GLU A 265 -19.85 -5.90 -16.32
N ASP A 266 -19.99 -4.57 -16.36
CA ASP A 266 -20.04 -3.76 -17.59
C ASP A 266 -18.86 -2.77 -17.76
N ASP A 267 -17.65 -3.09 -17.30
CA ASP A 267 -16.46 -2.31 -17.66
C ASP A 267 -15.61 -3.06 -18.70
N GLU A 268 -16.06 -3.02 -19.97
CA GLU A 268 -15.48 -3.74 -21.12
C GLU A 268 -14.01 -3.38 -21.39
N ASP A 269 -13.51 -2.27 -20.85
CA ASP A 269 -12.13 -1.78 -21.09
C ASP A 269 -11.09 -2.36 -20.11
N ARG A 270 -11.52 -3.06 -19.05
CA ARG A 270 -10.58 -3.59 -18.03
C ARG A 270 -9.87 -4.85 -18.49
N ARG A 271 -8.57 -4.72 -18.81
CA ARG A 271 -7.71 -5.83 -19.25
C ARG A 271 -6.72 -6.25 -18.18
N VAL A 272 -6.84 -7.48 -17.67
CA VAL A 272 -5.88 -8.05 -16.72
C VAL A 272 -4.82 -8.86 -17.47
N TYR A 273 -3.55 -8.56 -17.25
CA TYR A 273 -2.44 -9.31 -17.83
C TYR A 273 -1.66 -10.06 -16.75
N ARG A 274 -1.17 -11.25 -17.10
CA ARG A 274 -0.32 -12.07 -16.24
C ARG A 274 1.03 -12.33 -16.90
N LEU A 275 2.11 -12.02 -16.19
CA LEU A 275 3.47 -12.39 -16.59
C LEU A 275 3.77 -13.84 -16.19
N VAL A 276 3.95 -14.74 -17.16
CA VAL A 276 4.29 -16.15 -16.92
C VAL A 276 5.41 -16.56 -17.85
N LYS A 277 6.49 -17.14 -17.30
CA LYS A 277 7.66 -17.59 -18.07
C LYS A 277 8.23 -16.48 -18.98
N GLY A 278 8.22 -15.23 -18.50
CA GLY A 278 8.74 -14.07 -19.23
C GLY A 278 7.82 -13.52 -20.33
N GLN A 279 6.57 -13.97 -20.42
CA GLN A 279 5.59 -13.46 -21.39
C GLN A 279 4.35 -12.92 -20.67
N MET A 280 3.91 -11.72 -21.05
CA MET A 280 2.61 -11.18 -20.62
C MET A 280 1.50 -11.85 -21.43
N LYS A 281 0.50 -12.39 -20.74
CA LYS A 281 -0.69 -13.00 -21.35
C LYS A 281 -1.94 -12.34 -20.80
N LEU A 282 -2.86 -11.96 -21.68
CA LEU A 282 -4.18 -11.47 -21.29
C LEU A 282 -4.96 -12.56 -20.54
N LEU A 283 -5.61 -12.20 -19.44
CA LEU A 283 -6.53 -13.03 -18.70
C LEU A 283 -7.96 -12.59 -19.01
N GLU A 284 -8.60 -13.29 -19.95
CA GLU A 284 -9.99 -13.01 -20.37
C GLU A 284 -11.03 -13.01 -19.25
N GLY A 285 -10.73 -13.62 -18.10
CA GLY A 285 -11.63 -13.65 -16.93
C GLY A 285 -11.19 -12.72 -15.79
N GLY A 286 -10.41 -11.68 -16.10
CA GLY A 286 -10.02 -10.64 -15.15
C GLY A 286 -9.31 -11.17 -13.90
N MET A 287 -9.60 -10.53 -12.75
CA MET A 287 -9.03 -10.94 -11.46
C MET A 287 -9.64 -12.25 -10.96
N ARG A 288 -10.92 -12.53 -11.22
CA ARG A 288 -11.54 -13.84 -10.89
C ARG A 288 -10.71 -15.02 -11.43
N LYS A 289 -10.26 -14.95 -12.70
CA LYS A 289 -9.39 -15.98 -13.30
C LYS A 289 -8.01 -16.02 -12.67
N TYR A 290 -7.44 -14.86 -12.30
CA TYR A 290 -6.18 -14.79 -11.58
C TYR A 290 -6.26 -15.48 -10.20
N GLU A 291 -7.31 -15.20 -9.41
CA GLU A 291 -7.54 -15.79 -8.09
C GLU A 291 -7.64 -17.31 -8.15
N GLN A 292 -8.43 -17.85 -9.10
CA GLN A 292 -8.54 -19.30 -9.31
C GLN A 292 -7.19 -19.96 -9.62
N ILE A 293 -6.34 -19.28 -10.40
CA ILE A 293 -5.00 -19.79 -10.73
C ILE A 293 -4.10 -19.73 -9.50
N ALA A 294 -4.14 -18.64 -8.73
CA ALA A 294 -3.36 -18.47 -7.50
C ALA A 294 -3.74 -19.52 -6.45
N GLU A 295 -5.04 -19.78 -6.24
CA GLU A 295 -5.52 -20.81 -5.32
C GLU A 295 -5.06 -22.22 -5.71
N LYS A 296 -5.16 -22.56 -7.00
CA LYS A 296 -4.68 -23.86 -7.51
C LYS A 296 -3.18 -24.02 -7.30
N ALA A 297 -2.40 -22.96 -7.46
CA ALA A 297 -0.96 -22.98 -7.20
C ALA A 297 -0.65 -23.18 -5.71
N SER A 298 -1.31 -22.43 -4.82
CA SER A 298 -1.12 -22.58 -3.36
C SER A 298 -1.50 -23.99 -2.87
N ARG A 299 -2.58 -24.58 -3.38
CA ARG A 299 -2.98 -25.96 -3.03
C ARG A 299 -1.97 -27.01 -3.48
N LYS A 300 -1.33 -26.83 -4.64
CA LYS A 300 -0.27 -27.73 -5.12
C LYS A 300 0.99 -27.68 -4.26
N VAL A 301 1.34 -26.49 -3.75
CA VAL A 301 2.50 -26.30 -2.86
C VAL A 301 2.23 -26.83 -1.45
N ALA A 302 0.98 -26.80 -0.98
CA ALA A 302 0.60 -27.35 0.32
C ALA A 302 0.49 -28.88 0.34
N ASN A 303 0.29 -29.51 -0.82
CA ASN A 303 0.06 -30.96 -0.96
C ASN A 303 1.26 -31.72 -1.57
N GLY A 304 2.39 -31.06 -1.80
CA GLY A 304 3.62 -31.64 -2.34
C GLY A 304 4.79 -31.41 -1.41
#